data_AF-A0AAY4C448-F1
#
_entry.id   AF-A0AAY4C448-F1
#
_cell.length_a   1.000
_cell.length_b   1.000
_cell.length_c   1.000
_cell.angle_alpha   90.00
_cell.angle_beta   90.00
_cell.angle_gamma   90.00
#
_symmetry.space_group_name_H-M   'P 1'
#
loop_
_entity.id
_entity.type
_entity.pdbx_description
1 polymer ?
#
loop_
_entity_poly.entity_id
_entity_poly.type
_entity_poly.pdbx_seq_one_letter_code
_entity_poly.pdbx_strand_id
1 'polypeptide(L)'
;QREKMARSGVDATTLCLFDVDGTLTAARQKVTPEMETFLARLRQRVMVGVVGGSDLEKIKEQLGTDIIDRVDYVFAENGLVAYRHGELHSVQNIQAHLGEELLQDFINFCLDYLAKIKLPKKRGTFIEFRNGMLNISPIGRSCSQQERIEFFQLDQTEHIREKFVSVLQKEFAGKGLSFSIGGQISFDVFPDGWDKRYCLGIVEQDSYRTIHFFGDKTSPGGNDHEIYSDPRTVGHAVSCPEDTQHAHVAFTPRLLVPASLQDGLWWSEGLYSSVCGQQRTAQD
;
A
#
# COMPACT_ATOMS: atom_id res chain seq x y z
N GLN A 1 2.30 -27.02 9.51
CA GLN A 1 1.13 -26.18 9.88
C GLN A 1 -0.08 -26.40 8.96
N ARG A 2 0.09 -26.55 7.63
CA ARG A 2 -1.02 -26.80 6.68
C ARG A 2 -1.89 -28.02 7.02
N GLU A 3 -1.30 -29.13 7.47
CA GLU A 3 -2.06 -30.33 7.91
C GLU A 3 -2.85 -30.12 9.22
N LYS A 4 -2.47 -29.16 10.08
CA LYS A 4 -3.26 -28.79 11.26
C LYS A 4 -4.46 -27.91 10.88
N MET A 5 -4.34 -27.06 9.86
CA MET A 5 -5.43 -26.22 9.34
C MET A 5 -6.48 -27.02 8.54
N ALA A 6 -6.07 -28.11 7.88
CA ALA A 6 -7.01 -29.03 7.24
C ALA A 6 -8.01 -29.67 8.23
N ARG A 7 -7.67 -29.71 9.54
CA ARG A 7 -8.57 -30.19 10.60
C ARG A 7 -9.57 -29.12 11.10
N SER A 8 -9.44 -27.85 10.70
CA SER A 8 -10.23 -26.72 11.25
C SER A 8 -11.25 -26.11 10.27
N GLY A 9 -11.43 -26.67 9.07
CA GLY A 9 -12.36 -26.12 8.07
C GLY A 9 -11.93 -24.75 7.49
N VAL A 10 -10.66 -24.38 7.67
CA VAL A 10 -10.03 -23.19 7.07
C VAL A 10 -9.57 -23.55 5.66
N ASP A 11 -9.94 -22.75 4.67
CA ASP A 11 -9.39 -22.83 3.32
C ASP A 11 -8.00 -22.18 3.27
N ALA A 12 -6.98 -23.01 3.46
CA ALA A 12 -5.58 -22.58 3.36
C ALA A 12 -5.11 -22.33 1.91
N THR A 13 -5.97 -22.50 0.90
CA THR A 13 -5.64 -22.25 -0.51
C THR A 13 -6.04 -20.85 -0.97
N THR A 14 -6.76 -20.09 -0.13
CA THR A 14 -7.20 -18.72 -0.41
C THR A 14 -6.53 -17.75 0.55
N LEU A 15 -6.02 -16.64 0.01
CA LEU A 15 -5.44 -15.52 0.77
C LEU A 15 -6.23 -14.25 0.47
N CYS A 16 -6.62 -13.51 1.51
CA CYS A 16 -7.15 -12.16 1.40
C CYS A 16 -6.08 -11.16 1.86
N LEU A 17 -5.64 -10.30 0.96
CA LEU A 17 -4.72 -9.20 1.21
C LEU A 17 -5.48 -7.89 1.24
N PHE A 18 -5.22 -7.07 2.24
CA PHE A 18 -5.89 -5.79 2.43
C PHE A 18 -4.86 -4.66 2.44
N ASP A 19 -5.12 -3.59 1.69
CA ASP A 19 -4.57 -2.28 2.04
C ASP A 19 -5.05 -1.85 3.45
N VAL A 20 -4.37 -0.86 4.05
CA VAL A 20 -4.66 -0.38 5.40
C VAL A 20 -5.50 0.91 5.37
N ASP A 21 -4.97 1.98 4.78
CA ASP A 21 -5.46 3.36 4.87
C ASP A 21 -6.61 3.61 3.88
N GLY A 22 -7.85 3.68 4.35
CA GLY A 22 -9.06 3.82 3.52
C GLY A 22 -9.75 2.48 3.25
N THR A 23 -9.02 1.37 3.41
CA THR A 23 -9.50 0.00 3.17
C THR A 23 -9.91 -0.72 4.46
N LEU A 24 -9.06 -0.70 5.51
CA LEU A 24 -9.35 -1.32 6.81
C LEU A 24 -9.64 -0.27 7.89
N THR A 25 -9.03 0.91 7.77
CA THR A 25 -9.25 2.03 8.69
C THR A 25 -9.66 3.26 7.89
N ALA A 26 -10.31 4.23 8.52
CA ALA A 26 -10.32 5.57 7.94
C ALA A 26 -8.86 6.08 7.81
N ALA A 27 -8.59 6.96 6.85
CA ALA A 27 -7.23 7.39 6.54
C ALA A 27 -6.50 7.94 7.80
N ARG A 28 -5.37 7.32 8.15
CA ARG A 28 -4.52 7.62 9.31
C ARG A 28 -5.23 7.51 10.67
N GLN A 29 -6.34 6.77 10.74
CA GLN A 29 -7.07 6.51 11.98
C GLN A 29 -6.84 5.08 12.45
N LYS A 30 -7.25 4.81 13.69
CA LYS A 30 -7.27 3.47 14.27
C LYS A 30 -8.40 2.63 13.68
N VAL A 31 -8.17 1.33 13.62
CA VAL A 31 -9.17 0.32 13.28
C VAL A 31 -10.32 0.33 14.28
N THR A 32 -11.53 0.07 13.79
CA THR A 32 -12.72 -0.05 14.64
C THR A 32 -12.83 -1.46 15.24
N PRO A 33 -13.42 -1.64 16.43
CA PRO A 33 -13.64 -2.96 17.03
C PRO A 33 -14.42 -3.92 16.10
N GLU A 34 -15.33 -3.38 15.29
CA GLU A 34 -16.09 -4.13 14.30
C GLU A 34 -15.20 -4.69 13.19
N MET A 35 -14.25 -3.90 12.69
CA MET A 35 -13.28 -4.34 11.70
C MET A 35 -12.29 -5.36 12.28
N GLU A 36 -11.85 -5.19 13.52
CA GLU A 36 -11.01 -6.19 14.20
C GLU A 36 -11.75 -7.53 14.33
N THR A 37 -13.00 -7.49 14.75
CA THR A 37 -13.87 -8.67 14.86
C THR A 37 -14.06 -9.34 13.49
N PHE A 38 -14.22 -8.54 12.44
CA PHE A 38 -14.31 -9.04 11.07
C PHE A 38 -13.04 -9.79 10.65
N LEU A 39 -11.86 -9.18 10.80
CA LEU A 39 -10.58 -9.81 10.43
C LEU A 39 -10.35 -11.11 11.22
N ALA A 40 -10.66 -11.13 12.52
CA ALA A 40 -10.56 -12.32 13.35
C ALA A 40 -11.48 -13.45 12.86
N ARG A 41 -12.73 -13.15 12.48
CA ARG A 41 -13.67 -14.13 11.91
C ARG A 41 -13.23 -14.59 10.51
N LEU A 42 -12.71 -13.68 9.69
CA LEU A 42 -12.22 -14.01 8.35
C LEU A 42 -11.04 -14.99 8.41
N ARG A 43 -10.11 -14.77 9.35
CA ARG A 43 -8.94 -15.65 9.55
C ARG A 43 -9.31 -17.07 10.00
N GLN A 44 -10.51 -17.28 10.56
CA GLN A 44 -11.03 -18.62 10.84
C GLN A 44 -11.52 -19.35 9.57
N ARG A 45 -11.48 -18.69 8.40
CA ARG A 45 -11.99 -19.23 7.13
C ARG A 45 -10.92 -19.27 6.04
N VAL A 46 -10.08 -18.25 5.95
CA VAL A 46 -9.05 -18.10 4.91
C VAL A 46 -7.78 -17.52 5.51
N MET A 47 -6.69 -17.52 4.75
CA MET A 47 -5.49 -16.79 5.14
C MET A 47 -5.73 -15.29 4.99
N VAL A 48 -5.24 -14.50 5.95
CA VAL A 48 -5.41 -13.04 5.96
C VAL A 48 -4.05 -12.36 6.02
N GLY A 49 -3.85 -11.35 5.18
CA GLY A 49 -2.67 -10.49 5.24
C GLY A 49 -3.00 -9.02 5.05
N VAL A 50 -2.14 -8.16 5.55
CA VAL A 50 -2.23 -6.70 5.34
C VAL A 50 -0.99 -6.21 4.61
N VAL A 51 -1.14 -5.24 3.71
CA VAL A 51 -0.04 -4.63 2.95
C VAL A 51 -0.18 -3.11 2.94
N GLY A 52 0.85 -2.42 3.42
CA GLY A 52 0.87 -0.97 3.47
C GLY A 52 2.22 -0.40 3.05
N GLY A 53 2.21 0.77 2.43
CA GLY A 53 3.45 1.51 2.11
C GLY A 53 4.09 2.20 3.32
N SER A 54 3.43 2.20 4.47
CA SER A 54 3.96 2.74 5.73
C SER A 54 4.92 1.76 6.40
N ASP A 55 5.76 2.26 7.31
CA ASP A 55 6.53 1.41 8.20
C ASP A 55 5.63 0.59 9.15
N LEU A 56 6.24 -0.40 9.81
CA LEU A 56 5.53 -1.31 10.70
C LEU A 56 4.91 -0.59 11.91
N GLU A 57 5.59 0.40 12.47
CA GLU A 57 5.10 1.11 13.65
C GLU A 57 3.81 1.87 13.35
N LYS A 58 3.72 2.51 12.19
CA LYS A 58 2.49 3.13 11.75
C LYS A 58 1.37 2.12 11.47
N ILE A 59 1.69 0.96 10.88
CA ILE A 59 0.70 -0.12 10.73
C ILE A 59 0.19 -0.59 12.10
N LYS A 60 1.06 -0.75 13.10
CA LYS A 60 0.69 -1.10 14.48
C LYS A 60 -0.14 0.00 15.18
N GLU A 61 0.17 1.27 14.94
CA GLU A 61 -0.62 2.39 15.47
C GLU A 61 -2.07 2.32 14.98
N GLN A 62 -2.26 1.92 13.72
CA GLN A 62 -3.58 1.83 13.08
C GLN A 62 -4.30 0.53 13.41
N LEU A 63 -3.62 -0.61 13.33
CA LEU A 63 -4.21 -1.94 13.43
C LEU A 63 -3.96 -2.64 14.76
N GLY A 64 -3.36 -1.97 15.74
CA GLY A 64 -3.00 -2.56 17.03
C GLY A 64 -1.60 -3.18 17.03
N THR A 65 -0.96 -3.14 18.20
CA THR A 65 0.42 -3.60 18.40
C THR A 65 0.59 -5.11 18.21
N ASP A 66 -0.49 -5.88 18.35
CA ASP A 66 -0.56 -7.33 18.21
C ASP A 66 -0.91 -7.79 16.79
N ILE A 67 -1.01 -6.88 15.81
CA ILE A 67 -1.42 -7.19 14.44
C ILE A 67 -0.60 -8.33 13.80
N ILE A 68 0.70 -8.41 14.10
CA ILE A 68 1.62 -9.46 13.61
C ILE A 68 1.14 -10.86 14.00
N ASP A 69 0.50 -10.99 15.17
CA ASP A 69 -0.05 -12.24 15.67
C ASP A 69 -1.50 -12.48 15.21
N ARG A 70 -2.25 -11.40 14.91
CA ARG A 70 -3.68 -11.46 14.55
C ARG A 70 -3.94 -11.82 13.10
N VAL A 71 -3.02 -11.56 12.19
CA VAL A 71 -3.11 -11.97 10.78
C VAL A 71 -1.98 -12.92 10.40
N ASP A 72 -2.05 -13.53 9.23
CA ASP A 72 -1.06 -14.49 8.78
C ASP A 72 0.15 -13.82 8.11
N TYR A 73 -0.07 -12.64 7.50
CA TYR A 73 0.99 -11.83 6.91
C TYR A 73 0.84 -10.35 7.26
N VAL A 74 1.96 -9.70 7.58
CA VAL A 74 2.04 -8.23 7.66
C VAL A 74 3.15 -7.76 6.76
N PHE A 75 2.80 -7.01 5.72
CA PHE A 75 3.72 -6.44 4.74
C PHE A 75 3.80 -4.93 4.96
N ALA A 76 4.81 -4.50 5.71
CA ALA A 76 5.16 -3.09 5.84
C ALA A 76 6.09 -2.68 4.69
N GLU A 77 6.07 -1.39 4.35
CA GLU A 77 6.82 -0.83 3.22
C GLU A 77 6.61 -1.65 1.92
N ASN A 78 5.34 -1.91 1.57
CA ASN A 78 4.91 -2.74 0.42
C ASN A 78 5.36 -4.21 0.46
N GLY A 79 5.92 -4.69 1.58
CA GLY A 79 6.44 -6.04 1.75
C GLY A 79 7.96 -6.12 1.84
N LEU A 80 8.66 -4.98 1.81
CA LEU A 80 10.10 -4.95 2.07
C LEU A 80 10.42 -5.34 3.50
N VAL A 81 9.51 -5.10 4.43
CA VAL A 81 9.51 -5.70 5.76
C VAL A 81 8.29 -6.61 5.86
N ALA A 82 8.54 -7.92 5.88
CA ALA A 82 7.48 -8.93 5.88
C ALA A 82 7.52 -9.75 7.16
N TYR A 83 6.36 -9.88 7.79
CA TYR A 83 6.11 -10.85 8.85
C TYR A 83 5.18 -11.94 8.35
N ARG A 84 5.40 -13.16 8.81
CA ARG A 84 4.63 -14.33 8.46
C ARG A 84 4.40 -15.18 9.71
N HIS A 85 3.15 -15.45 10.03
CA HIS A 85 2.73 -16.26 11.19
C HIS A 85 3.38 -15.83 12.52
N GLY A 86 3.44 -14.53 12.78
CA GLY A 86 4.04 -13.97 13.99
C GLY A 86 5.55 -13.71 13.90
N GLU A 87 6.23 -14.24 12.89
CA GLU A 87 7.70 -14.19 12.78
C GLU A 87 8.18 -13.24 11.70
N LEU A 88 9.31 -12.57 11.92
CA LEU A 88 9.96 -11.77 10.88
C LEU A 88 10.45 -12.70 9.76
N HIS A 89 9.94 -12.50 8.55
CA HIS A 89 10.26 -13.32 7.39
C HIS A 89 11.40 -12.73 6.57
N SER A 90 11.32 -11.44 6.24
CA SER A 90 12.33 -10.77 5.43
C SER A 90 12.39 -9.27 5.69
N VAL A 91 13.59 -8.71 5.58
CA VAL A 91 13.85 -7.27 5.49
C VAL A 91 14.70 -7.04 4.24
N GLN A 92 14.27 -6.11 3.39
CA GLN A 92 14.95 -5.76 2.15
C GLN A 92 15.30 -4.30 2.16
N ASN A 93 16.48 -3.98 1.63
CA ASN A 93 16.99 -2.63 1.55
C ASN A 93 17.42 -2.29 0.12
N ILE A 94 17.18 -1.05 -0.29
CA ILE A 94 17.40 -0.59 -1.66
C ILE A 94 18.88 -0.73 -2.10
N GLN A 95 19.81 -0.52 -1.16
CA GLN A 95 21.25 -0.62 -1.39
C GLN A 95 21.67 -2.04 -1.80
N ALA A 96 21.19 -3.07 -1.10
CA ALA A 96 21.49 -4.46 -1.38
C ALA A 96 20.86 -4.92 -2.71
N HIS A 97 19.75 -4.31 -3.11
CA HIS A 97 19.07 -4.64 -4.36
C HIS A 97 19.71 -3.98 -5.58
N LEU A 98 19.96 -2.67 -5.53
CA LEU A 98 20.50 -1.91 -6.66
C LEU A 98 22.03 -1.97 -6.76
N GLY A 99 22.70 -2.23 -5.64
CA GLY A 99 24.15 -2.11 -5.52
C GLY A 99 24.62 -0.67 -5.36
N GLU A 100 25.81 -0.51 -4.77
CA GLU A 100 26.42 0.80 -4.49
C GLU A 100 26.70 1.63 -5.74
N GLU A 101 27.13 0.99 -6.84
CA GLU A 101 27.52 1.69 -8.06
C GLU A 101 26.33 2.46 -8.67
N LEU A 102 25.22 1.77 -8.95
CA LEU A 102 24.01 2.40 -9.50
C LEU A 102 23.43 3.43 -8.52
N LEU A 103 23.45 3.13 -7.23
CA LEU A 103 22.92 4.01 -6.19
C LEU A 103 23.71 5.32 -6.11
N GLN A 104 25.04 5.26 -6.16
CA GLN A 104 25.91 6.43 -6.17
C GLN A 104 25.79 7.22 -7.46
N ASP A 105 25.72 6.56 -8.62
CA ASP A 105 25.45 7.22 -9.90
C ASP A 105 24.16 8.03 -9.85
N PHE A 106 23.09 7.41 -9.33
CA PHE A 106 21.79 8.06 -9.15
C PHE A 106 21.87 9.26 -8.19
N ILE A 107 22.45 9.08 -7.01
CA ILE A 107 22.58 10.14 -6.00
C ILE A 107 23.40 11.31 -6.53
N ASN A 108 24.54 11.04 -7.17
CA ASN A 108 25.42 12.06 -7.73
C ASN A 108 24.72 12.84 -8.84
N PHE A 109 23.99 12.15 -9.73
CA PHE A 109 23.19 12.80 -10.76
C PHE A 109 22.12 13.72 -10.14
N CYS A 110 21.41 13.24 -9.12
CA CYS A 110 20.42 14.05 -8.42
C CYS A 110 21.04 15.30 -7.80
N LEU A 111 22.19 15.17 -7.12
CA LEU A 111 22.89 16.31 -6.50
C LEU A 111 23.34 17.35 -7.54
N ASP A 112 23.90 16.92 -8.67
CA ASP A 112 24.30 17.82 -9.76
C ASP A 112 23.10 18.54 -10.38
N TYR A 113 22.01 17.81 -10.66
CA TYR A 113 20.79 18.40 -11.18
C TYR A 113 20.18 19.41 -10.18
N LEU A 114 20.07 19.03 -8.90
CA LEU A 114 19.57 19.89 -7.83
C LEU A 114 20.42 21.15 -7.64
N ALA A 115 21.73 21.09 -7.85
CA ALA A 115 22.61 22.26 -7.77
C ALA A 115 22.27 23.31 -8.84
N LYS A 116 21.80 22.87 -10.02
CA LYS A 116 21.47 23.73 -11.16
C LYS A 116 20.06 24.35 -11.09
N ILE A 117 19.13 23.75 -10.35
CA ILE A 117 17.79 24.33 -10.14
C ILE A 117 17.90 25.57 -9.23
N LYS A 118 17.41 26.72 -9.68
CA LYS A 118 17.28 27.92 -8.83
C LYS A 118 15.83 28.05 -8.36
N LEU A 119 15.62 28.01 -7.06
CA LEU A 119 14.30 28.16 -6.42
C LEU A 119 14.29 29.44 -5.57
N PRO A 120 13.11 30.02 -5.28
CA PRO A 120 13.00 31.12 -4.33
C PRO A 120 13.59 30.79 -2.96
N LYS A 121 13.45 29.53 -2.52
CA LYS A 121 13.97 29.01 -1.25
C LYS A 121 14.50 27.58 -1.45
N LYS A 122 15.63 27.29 -0.82
CA LYS A 122 16.15 25.93 -0.57
C LYS A 122 16.41 25.77 0.92
N ARG A 123 16.24 24.55 1.42
CA ARG A 123 16.46 24.18 2.82
C ARG A 123 17.49 23.05 2.86
N GLY A 124 17.18 21.93 3.49
CA GLY A 124 18.04 20.75 3.55
C GLY A 124 17.24 19.47 3.38
N THR A 125 17.94 18.33 3.42
CA THR A 125 17.35 17.01 3.16
C THR A 125 16.71 16.95 1.77
N PHE A 126 17.53 17.20 0.75
CA PHE A 126 17.12 17.12 -0.66
C PHE A 126 16.99 15.69 -1.16
N ILE A 127 17.79 14.79 -0.59
CA ILE A 127 17.75 13.36 -0.81
C ILE A 127 17.61 12.73 0.58
N GLU A 128 16.49 12.05 0.82
CA GLU A 128 16.24 11.29 2.04
C GLU A 128 16.34 9.80 1.71
N PHE A 129 17.31 9.12 2.31
CA PHE A 129 17.51 7.68 2.15
C PHE A 129 16.56 6.93 3.08
N ARG A 130 15.70 6.08 2.52
CA ARG A 130 14.81 5.20 3.27
C ARG A 130 15.16 3.75 2.97
N ASN A 131 14.57 2.82 3.71
CA ASN A 131 14.84 1.40 3.52
C ASN A 131 14.45 0.94 2.11
N GLY A 132 13.26 1.31 1.65
CA GLY A 132 12.73 0.92 0.34
C GLY A 132 12.96 1.87 -0.84
N MET A 133 13.42 3.08 -0.60
CA MET A 133 13.37 4.14 -1.62
C MET A 133 14.31 5.29 -1.28
N LEU A 134 14.54 6.16 -2.26
CA LEU A 134 15.00 7.53 -1.99
C LEU A 134 13.83 8.48 -2.21
N ASN A 135 13.71 9.49 -1.36
CA ASN A 135 12.79 10.61 -1.58
C ASN A 135 13.61 11.83 -2.00
N ILE A 136 13.28 12.39 -3.17
CA ILE A 136 13.97 13.55 -3.75
C ILE A 136 13.08 14.78 -3.64
N SER A 137 13.57 15.85 -3.02
CA SER A 137 12.85 17.10 -2.78
C SER A 137 13.67 18.30 -3.26
N PRO A 138 13.27 18.98 -4.35
CA PRO A 138 14.02 20.14 -4.87
C PRO A 138 14.16 21.30 -3.87
N ILE A 139 13.09 21.59 -3.10
CA ILE A 139 13.13 22.59 -2.03
C ILE A 139 13.88 22.09 -0.78
N GLY A 140 13.92 20.77 -0.56
CA GLY A 140 14.43 20.13 0.65
C GLY A 140 13.32 19.88 1.68
N ARG A 141 13.31 18.69 2.30
CA ARG A 141 12.24 18.27 3.25
C ARG A 141 12.20 19.05 4.55
N SER A 142 13.27 19.74 4.93
CA SER A 142 13.30 20.57 6.14
C SER A 142 12.66 21.96 5.97
N CYS A 143 11.85 22.15 4.93
CA CYS A 143 11.07 23.37 4.73
C CYS A 143 9.88 23.48 5.67
N SER A 144 9.46 24.71 5.95
CA SER A 144 8.24 24.96 6.73
C SER A 144 6.99 24.58 5.94
N GLN A 145 5.83 24.47 6.63
CA GLN A 145 4.55 24.21 5.96
C GLN A 145 4.20 25.31 4.95
N GLN A 146 4.47 26.58 5.28
CA GLN A 146 4.24 27.71 4.38
C GLN A 146 5.12 27.61 3.12
N GLU A 147 6.40 27.26 3.28
CA GLU A 147 7.34 27.07 2.17
C GLU A 147 6.96 25.89 1.27
N ARG A 148 6.40 24.83 1.88
CA ARG A 148 5.86 23.67 1.16
C ARG A 148 4.68 24.06 0.27
N ILE A 149 3.78 24.92 0.75
CA ILE A 149 2.64 25.43 -0.05
C ILE A 149 3.16 26.30 -1.21
N GLU A 150 4.09 27.21 -0.92
CA GLU A 150 4.70 28.08 -1.94
C GLU A 150 5.42 27.27 -3.03
N PHE A 151 6.20 26.26 -2.64
CA PHE A 151 6.85 25.37 -3.60
C PHE A 151 5.85 24.58 -4.41
N PHE A 152 4.79 24.07 -3.79
CA PHE A 152 3.76 23.31 -4.50
C PHE A 152 3.10 24.18 -5.58
N GLN A 153 2.72 25.42 -5.26
CA GLN A 153 2.16 26.36 -6.23
C GLN A 153 3.13 26.66 -7.38
N LEU A 154 4.41 26.85 -7.07
CA LEU A 154 5.45 27.06 -8.09
C LEU A 154 5.65 25.80 -8.95
N ASP A 155 5.65 24.62 -8.37
CA ASP A 155 5.84 23.37 -9.08
C ASP A 155 4.66 23.05 -10.01
N GLN A 156 3.43 23.45 -9.66
CA GLN A 156 2.27 23.34 -10.54
C GLN A 156 2.37 24.23 -11.78
N THR A 157 3.08 25.36 -11.73
CA THR A 157 3.25 26.26 -12.88
C THR A 157 4.51 25.97 -13.67
N GLU A 158 5.61 25.62 -12.99
CA GLU A 158 6.91 25.39 -13.62
C GLU A 158 7.22 23.92 -13.90
N HIS A 159 6.42 22.99 -13.38
CA HIS A 159 6.57 21.53 -13.57
C HIS A 159 7.97 21.03 -13.18
N ILE A 160 8.49 21.50 -12.05
CA ILE A 160 9.89 21.30 -11.64
C ILE A 160 10.18 19.82 -11.40
N ARG A 161 9.32 19.15 -10.61
CA ARG A 161 9.44 17.71 -10.31
C ARG A 161 9.22 16.85 -11.54
N GLU A 162 8.22 17.16 -12.36
CA GLU A 162 7.94 16.42 -13.61
C GLU A 162 9.10 16.50 -14.59
N LYS A 163 9.67 17.69 -14.80
CA LYS A 163 10.87 17.86 -15.63
C LYS A 163 12.05 17.06 -15.09
N PHE A 164 12.27 17.10 -13.77
CA PHE A 164 13.35 16.36 -13.14
C PHE A 164 13.16 14.85 -13.29
N VAL A 165 11.97 14.32 -13.00
CA VAL A 165 11.64 12.89 -13.21
C VAL A 165 11.81 12.50 -14.67
N SER A 166 11.37 13.32 -15.63
CA SER A 166 11.55 13.03 -17.06
C SER A 166 13.02 12.93 -17.47
N VAL A 167 13.90 13.74 -16.88
CA VAL A 167 15.35 13.65 -17.10
C VAL A 167 15.92 12.38 -16.48
N LEU A 168 15.54 12.06 -15.24
CA LEU A 168 15.98 10.84 -14.55
C LEU A 168 15.54 9.56 -15.29
N GLN A 169 14.30 9.52 -15.77
CA GLN A 169 13.78 8.39 -16.55
C GLN A 169 14.57 8.15 -17.84
N LYS A 170 15.06 9.20 -18.49
CA LYS A 170 15.90 9.09 -19.69
C LYS A 170 17.31 8.63 -19.35
N GLU A 171 17.91 9.22 -18.32
CA GLU A 171 19.28 8.90 -17.89
C GLU A 171 19.40 7.45 -17.39
N PHE A 172 18.44 7.01 -16.58
CA PHE A 172 18.43 5.69 -15.95
C PHE A 172 17.51 4.69 -16.67
N ALA A 173 17.21 4.94 -17.95
CA ALA A 173 16.38 4.05 -18.76
C ALA A 173 16.95 2.62 -18.76
N GLY A 174 16.10 1.63 -18.44
CA GLY A 174 16.50 0.22 -18.39
C GLY A 174 17.33 -0.19 -17.17
N LYS A 175 17.50 0.70 -16.17
CA LYS A 175 18.20 0.40 -14.91
C LYS A 175 17.29 -0.11 -13.79
N GLY A 176 16.01 -0.37 -14.08
CA GLY A 176 15.07 -0.92 -13.12
C GLY A 176 14.62 0.07 -12.05
N LEU A 177 14.43 1.35 -12.40
CA LEU A 177 14.00 2.40 -11.48
C LEU A 177 12.63 2.95 -11.86
N SER A 178 11.74 2.99 -10.87
CA SER A 178 10.42 3.58 -10.93
C SER A 178 10.38 4.89 -10.15
N PHE A 179 9.52 5.81 -10.61
CA PHE A 179 9.39 7.14 -10.04
C PHE A 179 7.92 7.45 -9.75
N SER A 180 7.64 8.01 -8.58
CA SER A 180 6.29 8.43 -8.19
C SER A 180 6.30 9.86 -7.66
N ILE A 181 5.61 10.77 -8.36
CA ILE A 181 5.42 12.14 -7.89
C ILE A 181 4.26 12.15 -6.91
N GLY A 182 4.60 12.18 -5.62
CA GLY A 182 3.63 12.16 -4.52
C GLY A 182 3.75 13.39 -3.62
N GLY A 183 2.61 13.88 -3.13
CA GLY A 183 2.56 15.00 -2.20
C GLY A 183 2.99 16.34 -2.81
N GLN A 184 3.44 17.26 -1.96
CA GLN A 184 3.60 18.68 -2.34
C GLN A 184 5.01 19.09 -2.77
N ILE A 185 6.05 18.39 -2.31
CA ILE A 185 7.43 18.89 -2.42
C ILE A 185 8.43 17.90 -3.01
N SER A 186 8.06 16.63 -3.15
CA SER A 186 9.01 15.56 -3.46
C SER A 186 8.45 14.59 -4.49
N PHE A 187 9.31 13.67 -4.90
CA PHE A 187 8.95 12.43 -5.57
C PHE A 187 9.81 11.29 -5.01
N ASP A 188 9.28 10.08 -5.06
CA ASP A 188 9.96 8.86 -4.62
C ASP A 188 10.58 8.15 -5.82
N VAL A 189 11.74 7.53 -5.59
CA VAL A 189 12.41 6.61 -6.53
C VAL A 189 12.67 5.30 -5.82
N PHE A 190 12.32 4.21 -6.49
CA PHE A 190 12.41 2.86 -5.94
C PHE A 190 12.67 1.87 -7.07
N PRO A 191 13.20 0.67 -6.78
CA PRO A 191 13.34 -0.37 -7.79
C PRO A 191 11.99 -0.75 -8.41
N ASP A 192 11.99 -1.05 -9.71
CA ASP A 192 10.78 -1.49 -10.41
C ASP A 192 10.13 -2.69 -9.71
N GLY A 193 8.82 -2.60 -9.47
CA GLY A 193 8.04 -3.63 -8.77
C GLY A 193 8.09 -3.57 -7.25
N TRP A 194 8.74 -2.56 -6.64
CA TRP A 194 8.68 -2.30 -5.19
C TRP A 194 7.43 -1.52 -4.75
N ASP A 195 6.42 -1.43 -5.63
CA ASP A 195 5.04 -1.14 -5.25
C ASP A 195 4.41 -2.34 -4.52
N LYS A 196 3.11 -2.29 -4.21
CA LYS A 196 2.43 -3.35 -3.43
C LYS A 196 2.54 -4.74 -4.05
N ARG A 197 2.84 -4.87 -5.36
CA ARG A 197 3.10 -6.19 -5.99
C ARG A 197 4.32 -6.89 -5.42
N TYR A 198 5.22 -6.19 -4.74
CA TYR A 198 6.40 -6.80 -4.11
C TYR A 198 6.02 -7.95 -3.17
N CYS A 199 4.97 -7.76 -2.35
CA CYS A 199 4.51 -8.80 -1.42
C CYS A 199 3.99 -10.07 -2.14
N LEU A 200 3.54 -9.96 -3.39
CA LEU A 200 3.07 -11.10 -4.18
C LEU A 200 4.21 -12.09 -4.46
N GLY A 201 5.44 -11.61 -4.67
CA GLY A 201 6.61 -12.48 -4.84
C GLY A 201 6.96 -13.29 -3.57
N ILE A 202 6.60 -12.78 -2.39
CA ILE A 202 6.79 -13.48 -1.12
C ILE A 202 5.75 -14.60 -0.97
N VAL A 203 4.47 -14.31 -1.22
CA VAL A 203 3.38 -15.28 -1.06
C VAL A 203 3.26 -16.27 -2.22
N GLU A 204 3.91 -16.02 -3.36
CA GLU A 204 3.97 -16.95 -4.50
C GLU A 204 4.60 -18.29 -4.08
N GLN A 205 5.58 -18.26 -3.18
CA GLN A 205 6.21 -19.45 -2.60
C GLN A 205 5.22 -20.35 -1.85
N ASP A 206 4.07 -19.80 -1.47
CA ASP A 206 3.03 -20.50 -0.73
C ASP A 206 1.98 -21.17 -1.63
N SER A 207 2.03 -20.96 -2.95
CA SER A 207 1.18 -21.63 -3.92
C SER A 207 -0.32 -21.50 -3.61
N TYR A 208 -0.76 -20.29 -3.25
CA TYR A 208 -2.17 -19.98 -3.10
C TYR A 208 -2.90 -20.17 -4.43
N ARG A 209 -4.09 -20.80 -4.38
CA ARG A 209 -4.95 -20.98 -5.57
C ARG A 209 -5.63 -19.66 -5.94
N THR A 210 -5.96 -18.84 -4.97
CA THR A 210 -6.63 -17.55 -5.19
C THR A 210 -6.13 -16.54 -4.17
N ILE A 211 -5.70 -15.38 -4.66
CA ILE A 211 -5.31 -14.23 -3.84
C ILE A 211 -6.33 -13.13 -4.13
N HIS A 212 -7.13 -12.76 -3.14
CA HIS A 212 -8.00 -11.60 -3.21
C HIS A 212 -7.24 -10.38 -2.68
N PHE A 213 -7.35 -9.25 -3.37
CA PHE A 213 -6.78 -7.99 -2.90
C PHE A 213 -7.88 -6.93 -2.75
N PHE A 214 -7.89 -6.21 -1.63
CA PHE A 214 -8.82 -5.12 -1.34
C PHE A 214 -8.05 -3.81 -1.22
N GLY A 215 -8.49 -2.76 -1.92
CA GLY A 215 -7.86 -1.45 -1.88
C GLY A 215 -8.82 -0.31 -2.23
N ASP A 216 -8.54 0.89 -1.70
CA ASP A 216 -9.33 2.10 -1.93
C ASP A 216 -8.85 2.91 -3.14
N LYS A 217 -7.56 2.78 -3.51
CA LYS A 217 -6.90 3.59 -4.55
C LYS A 217 -6.46 2.74 -5.74
N THR A 218 -7.42 2.04 -6.34
CA THR A 218 -7.18 1.06 -7.42
C THR A 218 -7.16 1.67 -8.82
N SER A 219 -7.52 2.96 -8.96
CA SER A 219 -7.46 3.69 -10.23
C SER A 219 -6.02 4.04 -10.63
N PRO A 220 -5.71 4.20 -11.93
CA PRO A 220 -4.37 4.56 -12.38
C PRO A 220 -3.78 5.76 -11.62
N GLY A 221 -2.57 5.59 -11.08
CA GLY A 221 -1.88 6.57 -10.24
C GLY A 221 -2.17 6.44 -8.73
N GLY A 222 -3.14 5.60 -8.34
CA GLY A 222 -3.34 5.19 -6.95
C GLY A 222 -2.35 4.10 -6.53
N ASN A 223 -2.00 4.03 -5.25
CA ASN A 223 -0.99 3.11 -4.72
C ASN A 223 -1.45 1.65 -4.65
N ASP A 224 -2.71 1.35 -4.95
CA ASP A 224 -3.24 -0.02 -5.06
C ASP A 224 -3.34 -0.49 -6.51
N HIS A 225 -3.18 0.40 -7.48
CA HIS A 225 -3.50 0.13 -8.88
C HIS A 225 -2.74 -1.09 -9.42
N GLU A 226 -1.44 -1.15 -9.14
CA GLU A 226 -0.56 -2.19 -9.66
C GLU A 226 -0.88 -3.56 -9.07
N ILE A 227 -1.11 -3.66 -7.75
CA ILE A 227 -1.47 -4.93 -7.11
C ILE A 227 -2.90 -5.35 -7.46
N TYR A 228 -3.85 -4.42 -7.53
CA TYR A 228 -5.23 -4.66 -7.92
C TYR A 228 -5.34 -5.22 -9.35
N SER A 229 -4.49 -4.71 -10.25
CA SER A 229 -4.48 -5.10 -11.66
C SER A 229 -3.54 -6.28 -11.96
N ASP A 230 -2.79 -6.77 -10.97
CA ASP A 230 -1.85 -7.87 -11.14
C ASP A 230 -2.62 -9.18 -11.40
N PRO A 231 -2.27 -9.95 -12.45
CA PRO A 231 -2.98 -11.18 -12.83
C PRO A 231 -2.94 -12.28 -11.76
N ARG A 232 -2.06 -12.18 -10.76
CA ARG A 232 -2.02 -13.10 -9.61
C ARG A 232 -3.13 -12.81 -8.60
N THR A 233 -3.84 -11.67 -8.71
CA THR A 233 -4.87 -11.27 -7.77
C THR A 233 -6.27 -11.21 -8.40
N VAL A 234 -7.28 -11.38 -7.57
CA VAL A 234 -8.66 -10.99 -7.83
C VAL A 234 -8.89 -9.70 -7.04
N GLY A 235 -8.79 -8.56 -7.74
CA GLY A 235 -8.90 -7.24 -7.14
C GLY A 235 -10.34 -6.84 -6.81
N HIS A 236 -10.52 -6.23 -5.64
CA HIS A 236 -11.76 -5.66 -5.14
C HIS A 236 -11.55 -4.20 -4.77
N ALA A 237 -12.17 -3.29 -5.52
CA ALA A 237 -12.15 -1.88 -5.19
C ALA A 237 -13.18 -1.60 -4.09
N VAL A 238 -12.76 -0.91 -3.02
CA VAL A 238 -13.62 -0.48 -1.91
C VAL A 238 -13.56 1.04 -1.78
N SER A 239 -14.56 1.68 -1.19
CA SER A 239 -14.51 3.14 -0.97
C SER A 239 -14.33 3.53 0.49
N CYS A 240 -14.53 2.58 1.41
CA CYS A 240 -14.35 2.75 2.85
C CYS A 240 -14.22 1.39 3.57
N PRO A 241 -13.87 1.38 4.87
CA PRO A 241 -13.80 0.16 5.67
C PRO A 241 -15.10 -0.67 5.69
N GLU A 242 -16.26 -0.03 5.69
CA GLU A 242 -17.55 -0.71 5.70
C GLU A 242 -17.80 -1.47 4.39
N ASP A 243 -17.36 -0.93 3.25
CA ASP A 243 -17.42 -1.64 1.97
C ASP A 243 -16.57 -2.91 1.99
N THR A 244 -15.38 -2.87 2.61
CA THR A 244 -14.53 -4.05 2.80
C THR A 244 -15.24 -5.14 3.58
N GLN A 245 -15.97 -4.75 4.65
CA GLN A 245 -16.79 -5.69 5.43
C GLN A 245 -17.96 -6.27 4.64
N HIS A 246 -18.44 -5.64 3.57
CA HIS A 246 -19.51 -6.19 2.74
C HIS A 246 -18.98 -7.00 1.55
N ALA A 247 -17.84 -6.61 0.98
CA ALA A 247 -17.25 -7.25 -0.19
C ALA A 247 -16.88 -8.73 0.05
N HIS A 248 -16.64 -9.14 1.31
CA HIS A 248 -16.32 -10.54 1.64
C HIS A 248 -17.41 -11.54 1.23
N VAL A 249 -18.68 -11.10 1.22
CA VAL A 249 -19.84 -11.94 0.89
C VAL A 249 -19.74 -12.49 -0.54
N ALA A 250 -19.04 -11.80 -1.45
CA ALA A 250 -18.91 -12.18 -2.85
C ALA A 250 -18.04 -13.43 -3.10
N PHE A 251 -17.05 -13.72 -2.24
CA PHE A 251 -16.13 -14.86 -2.42
C PHE A 251 -16.14 -15.87 -1.27
N THR A 252 -16.95 -15.63 -0.22
CA THR A 252 -17.37 -16.67 0.72
C THR A 252 -18.89 -16.96 0.67
N PRO A 253 -19.50 -17.34 -0.49
CA PRO A 253 -20.96 -17.44 -0.60
C PRO A 253 -21.59 -18.55 0.27
N ARG A 254 -20.78 -19.44 0.86
CA ARG A 254 -21.25 -20.63 1.59
C ARG A 254 -20.89 -20.66 3.08
N LEU A 255 -20.22 -19.67 3.64
CA LEU A 255 -19.52 -19.88 4.92
C LEU A 255 -19.89 -18.94 6.09
N LEU A 256 -20.86 -18.03 5.92
CA LEU A 256 -21.36 -17.16 7.00
C LEU A 256 -22.88 -16.94 7.02
N VAL A 257 -23.68 -17.85 6.45
CA VAL A 257 -25.10 -17.95 6.81
C VAL A 257 -25.21 -18.96 7.94
N PRO A 258 -25.65 -18.59 9.16
CA PRO A 258 -26.05 -19.57 10.17
C PRO A 258 -27.01 -20.56 9.52
N ALA A 259 -26.90 -21.87 9.79
CA ALA A 259 -27.80 -22.87 9.20
C ALA A 259 -29.30 -22.55 9.38
N SER A 260 -29.64 -21.70 10.37
CA SER A 260 -30.98 -21.19 10.66
C SER A 260 -31.52 -20.12 9.72
N LEU A 261 -30.72 -19.56 8.80
CA LEU A 261 -31.11 -18.46 7.89
C LEU A 261 -31.05 -18.86 6.41
N GLN A 262 -30.93 -20.16 6.10
CA GLN A 262 -30.89 -20.64 4.71
C GLN A 262 -32.26 -20.63 4.01
N ASP A 263 -33.36 -20.52 4.76
CA ASP A 263 -34.70 -20.43 4.20
C ASP A 263 -35.13 -18.96 4.00
N GLY A 264 -34.78 -18.42 2.84
CA GLY A 264 -35.47 -17.27 2.26
C GLY A 264 -34.70 -15.96 2.27
N LEU A 265 -33.83 -15.77 1.27
CA LEU A 265 -33.52 -14.44 0.75
C LEU A 265 -33.32 -14.55 -0.77
N TRP A 266 -34.28 -13.97 -1.48
CA TRP A 266 -34.28 -13.82 -2.93
C TRP A 266 -33.32 -12.70 -3.31
N TRP A 267 -32.51 -12.95 -4.33
CA TRP A 267 -31.64 -11.96 -4.95
C TRP A 267 -32.45 -10.77 -5.47
N SER A 268 -32.11 -9.56 -5.05
CA SER A 268 -32.41 -8.37 -5.84
C SER A 268 -31.11 -7.63 -6.11
N GLU A 269 -30.60 -7.78 -7.33
CA GLU A 269 -29.68 -6.81 -7.90
C GLU A 269 -30.36 -5.43 -7.89
N GLY A 270 -29.73 -4.46 -7.23
CA GLY A 270 -30.21 -3.08 -7.21
C GLY A 270 -30.67 -2.64 -5.83
N LEU A 271 -29.73 -2.08 -5.07
CA LEU A 271 -29.91 -0.97 -4.12
C LEU A 271 -28.53 -0.65 -3.52
N TYR A 272 -27.65 -0.05 -4.31
CA TYR A 272 -26.38 0.51 -3.81
C TYR A 272 -26.28 1.97 -4.21
N SER A 273 -26.63 2.83 -3.25
CA SER A 273 -26.26 4.25 -3.15
C SER A 273 -26.99 4.85 -1.94
N SER A 274 -26.38 4.89 -0.75
CA SER A 274 -26.68 5.96 0.24
C SER A 274 -25.85 6.00 1.52
N VAL A 275 -24.94 5.07 1.83
CA VAL A 275 -24.32 5.08 3.19
C VAL A 275 -23.12 6.04 3.32
N CYS A 276 -22.36 6.32 2.26
CA CYS A 276 -21.14 7.16 2.34
C CYS A 276 -21.35 8.68 2.15
N GLY A 277 -22.60 9.17 2.15
CA GLY A 277 -22.92 10.55 1.77
C GLY A 277 -22.53 11.64 2.78
N GLN A 278 -22.03 11.33 3.97
CA GLN A 278 -21.92 12.32 5.06
C GLN A 278 -20.52 12.89 5.35
N GLN A 279 -19.47 12.52 4.60
CA GLN A 279 -18.12 13.07 4.84
C GLN A 279 -17.54 13.94 3.71
N ARG A 280 -18.30 14.26 2.65
CA ARG A 280 -17.82 15.10 1.53
C ARG A 280 -17.87 16.61 1.75
N THR A 281 -18.07 17.10 2.98
CA THR A 281 -18.08 18.55 3.24
C THR A 281 -17.21 18.89 4.44
N ALA A 282 -15.89 18.87 4.25
CA ALA A 282 -14.94 19.75 4.92
C ALA A 282 -13.50 19.34 4.54
N GLN A 283 -12.98 19.91 3.45
CA GLN A 283 -11.57 20.30 3.23
C GLN A 283 -11.36 20.56 1.74
N ASP A 284 -11.73 21.76 1.32
CA ASP A 284 -11.05 22.50 0.24
C ASP A 284 -9.89 23.30 0.86
#